data_AF-A0A521A194-F1
#
_entry.id   AF-A0A521A194-F1
#
_cell.length_a   1.000
_cell.length_b   1.000
_cell.length_c   1.000
_cell.angle_alpha   90.00
_cell.angle_beta   90.00
_cell.angle_gamma   90.00
#
_symmetry.space_group_name_H-M   'P 1'
#
loop_
_entity.id
_entity.type
_entity.pdbx_description
1 polymer ?
#
loop_
_entity_poly.entity_id
_entity_poly.type
_entity_poly.pdbx_seq_one_letter_code
_entity_poly.pdbx_strand_id
1 'polypeptide(L)'
;GFIPRYIWTEEMARFCFIWVILVGSMIAVRDGTHFTVDLLPKAKTKKGEAAVRMFVDFWILMTALVFIVWGWPLVKFGLLQTSEMAELPMVFIYMAWPLAGFSWILFLIEKYVDNIKVWRSDNK
;
A
#
# COMPACT_ATOMS: atom_id res chain seq x y z
N GLY A 1 18.75 35.38 -11.44
CA GLY A 1 19.04 34.70 -10.16
C GLY A 1 19.51 33.30 -10.47
N PHE A 2 20.68 32.90 -9.98
CA PHE A 2 21.24 31.58 -10.20
C PHE A 2 20.55 30.60 -9.23
N ILE A 3 19.42 30.02 -9.63
CA ILE A 3 18.84 28.91 -8.89
C ILE A 3 19.82 27.73 -9.07
N PRO A 4 20.42 27.18 -8.01
CA PRO A 4 21.36 26.07 -8.14
C PRO A 4 20.68 24.86 -8.79
N ARG A 5 21.27 24.31 -9.87
CA ARG A 5 20.73 23.14 -10.61
C ARG A 5 20.47 21.90 -9.74
N TYR A 6 21.06 21.84 -8.54
CA TYR A 6 20.91 20.73 -7.61
C TYR A 6 19.52 20.62 -6.96
N ILE A 7 18.78 21.74 -6.86
CA ILE A 7 17.50 21.74 -6.12
C ILE A 7 16.42 20.95 -6.88
N TRP A 8 16.41 21.04 -8.21
CA TRP A 8 15.52 20.23 -9.05
C TRP A 8 15.81 18.73 -8.91
N THR A 9 17.09 18.32 -8.84
CA THR A 9 17.44 16.91 -8.66
C THR A 9 17.03 16.39 -7.28
N GLU A 10 17.08 17.23 -6.25
CA GLU A 10 16.63 16.86 -4.90
C GLU A 10 15.12 16.64 -4.85
N GLU A 11 14.33 17.50 -5.51
CA GLU A 11 12.88 17.35 -5.60
C GLU A 11 12.49 16.09 -6.38
N MET A 12 13.13 15.83 -7.52
CA MET A 12 12.93 14.60 -8.30
C MET A 12 13.27 13.34 -7.51
N ALA A 13 14.38 13.34 -6.77
CA ALA A 13 14.76 12.19 -5.95
C ALA A 13 13.68 11.86 -4.90
N ARG A 14 13.07 12.88 -4.27
CA ARG A 14 11.98 12.69 -3.31
C ARG A 14 10.73 12.08 -3.97
N PHE A 15 10.38 12.50 -5.17
CA PHE A 15 9.24 11.94 -5.90
C PHE A 15 9.45 10.48 -6.28
N CYS A 16 10.64 10.16 -6.81
CA CYS A 16 11.01 8.78 -7.08
C CYS A 16 10.98 7.93 -5.80
N PHE A 17 11.48 8.48 -4.68
CA PHE A 17 11.50 7.77 -3.40
C PHE A 17 10.09 7.42 -2.90
N ILE A 18 9.13 8.34 -3.00
CA ILE A 18 7.72 8.08 -2.66
C ILE A 18 7.18 6.92 -3.48
N TRP A 19 7.40 6.93 -4.80
CA TRP A 19 6.97 5.86 -5.69
C TRP A 19 7.62 4.51 -5.36
N VAL A 20 8.92 4.49 -5.09
CA VAL A 20 9.64 3.26 -4.71
C VAL A 20 9.08 2.67 -3.42
N ILE A 21 8.84 3.49 -2.39
CA ILE A 21 8.23 3.02 -1.13
C ILE A 21 6.85 2.42 -1.38
N LEU A 22 6.00 3.14 -2.13
CA LEU A 22 4.63 2.68 -2.37
C LEU A 22 4.62 1.41 -3.22
N VAL A 23 5.42 1.32 -4.27
CA VAL A 23 5.55 0.07 -5.06
C VAL A 23 6.09 -1.07 -4.20
N GLY A 24 7.12 -0.83 -3.38
CA GLY A 24 7.64 -1.82 -2.44
C GLY A 24 6.56 -2.32 -1.48
N SER A 25 5.70 -1.43 -0.99
CA SER A 25 4.57 -1.80 -0.13
C SER A 25 3.54 -2.68 -0.85
N MET A 26 3.25 -2.40 -2.13
CA MET A 26 2.32 -3.21 -2.93
C MET A 26 2.85 -4.65 -3.08
N ILE A 27 4.14 -4.80 -3.36
CA ILE A 27 4.80 -6.12 -3.48
C ILE A 27 4.79 -6.85 -2.14
N ALA A 28 5.13 -6.17 -1.04
CA ALA A 28 5.13 -6.80 0.28
C ALA A 28 3.71 -7.24 0.71
N VAL A 29 2.66 -6.47 0.38
CA VAL A 29 1.26 -6.89 0.64
C VAL A 29 0.91 -8.11 -0.21
N ARG A 30 1.32 -8.16 -1.47
CA ARG A 30 1.12 -9.33 -2.33
C ARG A 30 1.78 -10.58 -1.75
N ASP A 31 3.06 -10.50 -1.40
CA ASP A 31 3.84 -11.63 -0.93
C ASP A 31 3.45 -12.09 0.49
N GLY A 32 2.63 -11.30 1.21
CA GLY A 32 2.28 -11.60 2.60
C GLY A 32 3.43 -11.41 3.56
N THR A 33 4.40 -10.60 3.15
CA THR A 33 5.52 -10.15 3.97
C THR A 33 5.24 -8.78 4.60
N HIS A 34 4.16 -8.10 4.22
CA HIS A 34 3.77 -6.82 4.79
C HIS A 34 3.37 -7.00 6.25
N PHE A 35 4.32 -6.73 7.15
CA PHE A 35 4.12 -6.81 8.59
C PHE A 35 3.54 -8.16 9.06
N THR A 36 3.94 -9.27 8.44
CA THR A 36 3.97 -10.56 9.17
C THR A 36 5.11 -10.46 10.17
N VAL A 37 4.96 -9.56 11.14
CA VAL A 37 5.76 -9.67 12.34
C VAL A 37 5.27 -10.97 12.95
N ASP A 38 6.16 -11.93 13.16
CA ASP A 38 5.93 -13.14 13.96
C ASP A 38 5.58 -12.80 15.44
N LEU A 39 4.93 -11.66 15.71
CA LEU A 39 4.40 -11.19 16.99
C LEU A 39 3.39 -12.18 17.56
N LEU A 40 2.62 -12.84 16.68
CA LEU A 40 1.65 -13.84 17.10
C LEU A 40 2.29 -15.24 17.02
N PRO A 41 2.28 -16.01 18.12
CA PRO A 41 2.84 -17.36 18.11
C PRO A 41 2.12 -18.22 17.07
N LYS A 42 2.89 -18.99 16.31
CA LYS A 42 2.35 -19.92 15.32
C LYS A 42 1.27 -20.79 15.96
N ALA A 43 0.04 -20.66 15.49
CA ALA A 43 -1.06 -21.42 16.03
C ALA A 43 -0.79 -22.92 15.82
N LYS A 44 -1.06 -23.74 16.83
CA LYS A 44 -0.85 -25.19 16.75
C LYS A 44 -1.82 -25.90 15.79
N THR A 45 -2.87 -25.20 15.34
CA THR A 45 -3.92 -25.73 14.46
C THR A 45 -4.07 -24.87 13.22
N LYS A 46 -4.34 -25.50 12.07
CA LYS A 46 -4.56 -24.81 10.78
C LYS A 46 -5.69 -23.79 10.85
N LYS A 47 -6.74 -24.07 11.65
CA LYS A 47 -7.87 -23.16 11.89
C LYS A 47 -7.46 -21.90 12.67
N GLY A 48 -6.58 -22.05 13.67
CA GLY A 48 -6.06 -20.90 14.43
C GLY A 48 -5.17 -20.01 13.57
N GLU A 49 -4.36 -20.60 12.68
CA GLU A 49 -3.53 -19.84 11.76
C GLU A 49 -4.37 -19.06 10.73
N ALA A 50 -5.42 -19.68 10.18
CA ALA A 50 -6.34 -19.01 9.28
C ALA A 50 -7.09 -17.84 9.96
N ALA A 51 -7.51 -18.00 11.21
CA ALA A 51 -8.17 -16.94 11.98
C ALA A 51 -7.24 -15.75 12.24
N VAL A 52 -5.98 -16.00 12.60
CA VAL A 52 -4.97 -14.95 12.77
C VAL A 52 -4.70 -14.22 11.46
N ARG A 53 -4.55 -14.95 10.35
CA ARG A 53 -4.37 -14.33 9.02
C ARG A 53 -5.54 -13.45 8.63
N MET A 54 -6.78 -13.93 8.80
CA MET A 54 -7.98 -13.13 8.54
C MET A 54 -8.04 -11.85 9.38
N PHE A 55 -7.60 -11.90 10.65
CA PHE A 55 -7.53 -10.72 11.51
C PHE A 55 -6.51 -9.69 10.99
N VAL A 56 -5.32 -10.15 10.56
CA VAL A 56 -4.29 -9.27 9.97
C VAL A 56 -4.78 -8.69 8.64
N ASP A 57 -5.36 -9.51 7.77
CA ASP A 57 -5.92 -9.09 6.48
C ASP A 57 -7.00 -8.01 6.67
N PHE A 58 -7.83 -8.12 7.72
CA PHE A 58 -8.83 -7.10 8.06
C PHE A 58 -8.19 -5.74 8.41
N TRP A 59 -7.10 -5.72 9.17
CA TRP A 59 -6.41 -4.47 9.49
C TRP A 59 -5.73 -3.85 8.26
N ILE A 60 -5.11 -4.66 7.40
CA ILE A 60 -4.54 -4.17 6.15
C ILE A 60 -5.65 -3.58 5.26
N LEU A 61 -6.83 -4.22 5.21
CA LEU A 61 -8.00 -3.70 4.48
C LEU A 61 -8.41 -2.32 4.99
N MET A 62 -8.47 -2.12 6.31
CA MET A 62 -8.77 -0.81 6.90
C MET A 62 -7.74 0.24 6.51
N THR A 63 -6.45 -0.09 6.55
CA THR A 63 -5.38 0.82 6.10
C THR A 63 -5.52 1.14 4.61
N ALA A 64 -5.84 0.16 3.78
CA ALA A 64 -6.06 0.36 2.34
C ALA A 64 -7.21 1.31 2.05
N LEU A 65 -8.33 1.19 2.79
CA LEU A 65 -9.45 2.13 2.68
C LEU A 65 -9.06 3.54 3.09
N VAL A 66 -8.29 3.71 4.17
CA VAL A 66 -7.77 5.01 4.59
C VAL A 66 -6.92 5.63 3.48
N PHE A 67 -6.04 4.85 2.84
CA PHE A 67 -5.20 5.32 1.73
C PHE A 67 -6.01 5.79 0.52
N ILE A 68 -7.12 5.13 0.20
CA ILE A 68 -8.00 5.55 -0.91
C ILE A 68 -8.79 6.79 -0.52
N VAL A 69 -9.46 6.78 0.64
CA VAL A 69 -10.37 7.86 1.07
C VAL A 69 -9.60 9.15 1.30
N TRP A 70 -8.46 9.09 1.99
CA TRP A 70 -7.63 10.26 2.27
C TRP A 70 -6.66 10.60 1.14
N GLY A 71 -6.29 9.63 0.32
CA GLY A 71 -5.48 9.87 -0.89
C GLY A 71 -6.24 10.64 -1.97
N TRP A 72 -7.56 10.49 -2.05
CA TRP A 72 -8.34 11.17 -3.09
C TRP A 72 -8.36 12.71 -2.98
N PRO A 73 -8.58 13.32 -1.79
CA PRO A 73 -8.37 14.75 -1.59
C PRO A 73 -6.95 15.23 -1.93
N LEU A 74 -5.92 14.43 -1.60
CA LEU A 74 -4.53 14.73 -1.95
C LEU A 74 -4.33 14.81 -3.46
N VAL A 75 -4.89 13.87 -4.23
CA VAL A 75 -4.86 13.91 -5.71
C VAL A 75 -5.54 15.16 -6.24
N LYS A 76 -6.71 15.52 -5.69
CA LYS A 76 -7.43 16.75 -6.08
C LYS A 76 -6.61 18.01 -5.79
N PHE A 77 -5.94 18.04 -4.65
CA PHE A 77 -5.04 19.14 -4.30
C PHE A 77 -3.86 19.22 -5.28
N GLY A 78 -3.30 18.07 -5.67
CA GLY A 78 -2.23 17.99 -6.67
C GLY A 78 -2.63 18.49 -8.06
N LEU A 79 -3.92 18.48 -8.42
CA LEU A 79 -4.39 19.03 -9.70
C LEU A 79 -4.31 20.56 -9.74
N LEU A 80 -4.38 21.20 -8.57
CA LEU A 80 -4.31 22.65 -8.41
C LEU A 80 -2.88 23.14 -8.15
N GLN A 81 -1.94 22.22 -7.90
CA GLN A 81 -0.56 22.51 -7.54
C GLN A 81 0.42 21.94 -8.55
N THR A 82 1.14 22.83 -9.23
CA THR A 82 2.32 22.50 -10.03
C THR A 82 3.58 22.67 -9.19
N SER A 83 4.53 21.73 -9.29
CA SER A 83 5.83 21.87 -8.64
C SER A 83 6.57 23.11 -9.20
N GLU A 84 7.14 23.92 -8.30
CA GLU A 84 7.76 25.19 -8.65
C GLU A 84 9.08 25.05 -9.43
N MET A 85 9.76 23.90 -9.33
CA MET A 85 11.06 23.69 -9.98
C MET A 85 11.05 22.61 -11.05
N ALA A 86 10.12 21.65 -10.98
CA ALA A 86 10.01 20.57 -11.95
C ALA A 86 8.92 20.77 -13.01
N GLU A 87 8.08 21.79 -12.85
CA GLU A 87 6.91 22.09 -13.70
C GLU A 87 5.93 20.91 -13.86
N LEU A 88 6.03 19.89 -13.01
CA LEU A 88 5.17 18.71 -13.03
C LEU A 88 3.93 18.91 -12.16
N PRO A 89 2.75 18.45 -12.60
CA PRO A 89 1.57 18.40 -11.75
C PRO A 89 1.82 17.47 -10.55
N MET A 90 1.58 17.94 -9.33
CA MET A 90 1.78 17.13 -8.11
C MET A 90 0.84 15.91 -8.06
N VAL A 91 -0.19 15.89 -8.91
CA VAL A 91 -1.06 14.74 -9.20
C VAL A 91 -0.28 13.44 -9.35
N PHE A 92 0.83 13.46 -10.10
CA PHE A 92 1.60 12.25 -10.38
C PHE A 92 2.23 11.64 -9.14
N ILE A 93 2.47 12.43 -8.09
CA ILE A 93 3.01 11.93 -6.83
C ILE A 93 1.86 11.48 -5.94
N TYR A 94 0.84 12.34 -5.78
CA TYR A 94 -0.29 12.05 -4.90
C TYR A 94 -1.18 10.90 -5.37
N MET A 95 -1.17 10.57 -6.66
CA MET A 95 -1.89 9.41 -7.21
C MET A 95 -1.32 8.07 -6.71
N ALA A 96 -0.08 8.05 -6.24
CA ALA A 96 0.54 6.84 -5.76
C ALA A 96 -0.17 6.26 -4.51
N TRP A 97 -0.77 7.10 -3.65
CA TRP A 97 -1.51 6.65 -2.46
C TRP A 97 -2.78 5.87 -2.77
N PRO A 98 -3.77 6.42 -3.52
CA PRO A 98 -4.97 5.67 -3.86
C PRO A 98 -4.65 4.45 -4.73
N LEU A 99 -3.61 4.52 -5.58
CA LEU A 99 -3.16 3.38 -6.37
C LEU A 99 -2.63 2.24 -5.47
N ALA A 100 -1.80 2.57 -4.48
CA ALA A 100 -1.32 1.59 -3.50
C ALA A 100 -2.48 0.98 -2.72
N GLY A 101 -3.39 1.80 -2.18
CA GLY A 101 -4.56 1.31 -1.46
C GLY A 101 -5.44 0.38 -2.31
N PHE A 102 -5.68 0.72 -3.58
CA PHE A 102 -6.43 -0.13 -4.49
C PHE A 102 -5.73 -1.48 -4.75
N SER A 103 -4.42 -1.46 -4.98
CA SER A 103 -3.64 -2.69 -5.18
C SER A 103 -3.68 -3.61 -3.96
N TRP A 104 -3.62 -3.05 -2.75
CA TRP A 104 -3.69 -3.83 -1.51
C TRP A 104 -5.05 -4.50 -1.38
N ILE A 105 -6.14 -3.82 -1.70
CA ILE A 105 -7.49 -4.42 -1.71
C ILE A 105 -7.55 -5.60 -2.68
N LEU A 106 -7.01 -5.46 -3.89
CA LEU A 106 -7.00 -6.55 -4.87
C LEU A 106 -6.26 -7.79 -4.35
N PHE A 107 -5.07 -7.62 -3.79
CA PHE A 107 -4.30 -8.74 -3.23
C PHE A 107 -4.93 -9.35 -1.98
N LEU A 108 -5.59 -8.53 -1.15
CA LEU A 108 -6.33 -9.02 0.02
C LEU A 108 -7.53 -9.88 -0.38
N ILE A 109 -8.25 -9.51 -1.45
CA ILE A 109 -9.37 -10.32 -1.96
C ILE A 109 -8.87 -11.71 -2.37
N GLU A 110 -7.75 -11.77 -3.10
CA GLU A 110 -7.12 -13.05 -3.50
C GLU A 110 -6.78 -13.92 -2.28
N LYS A 111 -6.12 -13.33 -1.27
CA LYS A 111 -5.76 -14.01 -0.03
C LYS A 111 -6.96 -14.48 0.79
N TYR A 112 -8.00 -13.67 0.86
CA TYR A 112 -9.21 -13.99 1.61
C TYR A 112 -9.92 -15.21 1.01
N VAL A 113 -10.00 -15.27 -0.32
CA VAL A 113 -10.56 -16.43 -1.04
C VAL A 113 -9.76 -17.70 -0.75
N ASP A 114 -8.43 -17.62 -0.73
CA ASP A 114 -7.59 -18.79 -0.44
C ASP A 114 -7.68 -19.24 1.03
N ASN A 115 -7.76 -18.32 2.00
CA ASN A 115 -7.98 -18.65 3.40
C ASN A 115 -9.33 -19.38 3.61
N ILE A 116 -10.39 -19.00 2.90
CA ILE A 116 -11.69 -19.70 2.96
C ILE A 116 -11.59 -21.13 2.41
N LYS A 117 -10.84 -21.35 1.32
CA LYS A 117 -10.63 -22.70 0.76
C LYS A 117 -9.92 -23.61 1.75
N VAL A 118 -8.89 -23.11 2.44
CA VAL A 118 -8.16 -23.87 3.48
C VAL A 118 -9.10 -24.27 4.61
N TRP A 119 -9.94 -23.34 5.09
CA TRP A 119 -10.90 -23.62 6.15
C TRP A 119 -11.94 -24.70 5.76
N ARG A 120 -12.37 -24.71 4.49
CA ARG A 120 -13.33 -25.70 3.98
C ARG A 120 -12.71 -27.08 3.72
N SER A 121 -11.43 -27.16 3.37
CA SER A 121 -10.74 -28.43 3.11
C SER A 121 -10.45 -29.25 4.37
N ASP A 122 -10.28 -28.59 5.52
CA ASP A 122 -9.98 -29.24 6.82
C ASP A 122 -11.25 -29.78 7.53
N ASN A 123 -12.40 -29.72 6.86
CA ASN A 123 -13.69 -30.20 7.36
C ASN A 123 -14.17 -31.47 6.64
N LYS A 124 -13.30 -32.08 5.82
CA LYS A 124 -13.41 -33.46 5.30
C LYS A 124 -12.33 -34.30 5.96
#